data_AF-A0A7H9HTB7-F1
#
_entry.id   AF-A0A7H9HTB7-F1
#
_cell.length_a   1.000
_cell.length_b   1.000
_cell.length_c   1.000
_cell.angle_alpha   90.00
_cell.angle_beta   90.00
_cell.angle_gamma   90.00
#
_symmetry.space_group_name_H-M   'P 1'
#
loop_
_entity.id
_entity.type
_entity.pdbx_description
1 polymer ?
#
loop_
_entity_poly.entity_id
_entity_poly.type
_entity_poly.pdbx_seq_one_letter_code
_entity_poly.pdbx_strand_id
1 'polypeptide(L)'
;MKSKIGTLYDPLFGRARRIQSSKLLDSGAKTSCQKVDSKFNELESVFRKTYADVAALYYSCENHKVAMKSFFYKSINLIEVFRTTLEDATDNSHECFPSFSPQLPFGSALPEHRLDGSAEILEQFYANSGLTYRLRDFCISRLSKQMYVIAKRLEDDFQFFEYGVQDPLKEILKVCSSISRIIAARNAANVELMAIKDSISEQEQLLQDVPSASYKKRHKRKYNDVKLKDATTKFDVLNSLLKDNLRSFFNLMDNFMEEWFKIYYFTTIRISYALYHFSWTSPEFKRIAFTKLHHSQESSISDNHILSAFHAQHDIVAREVDSLTITRFTDFYDSVTNTTVDKTPIELFLS
;
A
#
# COMPACT_ATOMS: atom_id res chain seq x y z
N MET A 1 17.65 -29.86 23.34
CA MET A 1 17.22 -29.24 22.07
C MET A 1 15.74 -28.91 22.16
N LYS A 2 15.40 -27.64 22.39
CA LYS A 2 14.01 -27.16 22.51
C LYS A 2 13.60 -26.52 21.18
N SER A 3 12.54 -27.06 20.58
CA SER A 3 11.93 -26.54 19.35
C SER A 3 11.18 -25.23 19.64
N LYS A 4 11.52 -24.16 18.91
CA LYS A 4 10.82 -22.88 18.93
C LYS A 4 9.57 -22.98 18.05
N ILE A 5 8.41 -22.78 18.65
CA ILE A 5 7.13 -22.59 17.95
C ILE A 5 7.10 -21.15 17.43
N GLY A 6 6.96 -20.98 16.12
CA GLY A 6 6.78 -19.68 15.48
C GLY A 6 5.36 -19.14 15.72
N THR A 7 5.27 -17.94 16.28
CA THR A 7 4.05 -17.13 16.36
C THR A 7 3.76 -16.50 15.00
N LEU A 8 2.60 -16.83 14.42
CA LEU A 8 2.03 -16.13 13.27
C LEU A 8 1.29 -14.90 13.80
N TYR A 9 1.75 -13.71 13.39
CA TYR A 9 1.20 -12.41 13.79
C TYR A 9 0.00 -12.09 12.89
N ASP A 10 -1.16 -11.82 13.48
CA ASP A 10 -2.35 -11.31 12.79
C ASP A 10 -2.35 -9.77 12.87
N PRO A 11 -2.12 -9.01 11.77
CA PRO A 11 -1.90 -7.57 11.85
C PRO A 11 -3.17 -6.73 12.03
N LEU A 12 -4.37 -7.32 12.06
CA LEU A 12 -5.62 -6.55 11.88
C LEU A 12 -6.37 -6.16 13.16
N PHE A 13 -5.94 -6.59 14.35
CA PHE A 13 -6.59 -6.18 15.59
C PHE A 13 -5.59 -5.82 16.70
N GLY A 14 -5.26 -4.53 16.79
CA GLY A 14 -4.48 -3.92 17.87
C GLY A 14 -5.20 -3.84 19.22
N ARG A 15 -5.81 -4.94 19.69
CA ARG A 15 -6.26 -5.11 21.08
C ARG A 15 -6.09 -6.56 21.52
N ALA A 16 -5.13 -6.78 22.43
CA ALA A 16 -5.02 -8.01 23.19
C ALA A 16 -6.26 -8.19 24.08
N ARG A 17 -7.27 -8.94 23.60
CA ARG A 17 -8.29 -9.50 24.50
C ARG A 17 -7.67 -10.70 25.21
N ARG A 18 -7.51 -10.56 26.52
CA ARG A 18 -7.19 -11.65 27.44
C ARG A 18 -8.37 -12.62 27.45
N ILE A 19 -8.38 -13.59 26.53
CA ILE A 19 -9.29 -14.73 26.59
C ILE A 19 -8.80 -15.58 27.75
N GLN A 20 -9.56 -15.62 28.84
CA GLN A 20 -9.41 -16.64 29.87
C GLN A 20 -9.62 -18.00 29.18
N SER A 21 -8.52 -18.69 28.92
CA SER A 21 -8.49 -20.07 28.47
C SER A 21 -9.10 -20.95 29.57
N SER A 22 -10.38 -21.26 29.42
CA SER A 22 -11.01 -22.36 30.14
C SER A 22 -10.27 -23.64 29.77
N LYS A 23 -9.80 -24.35 30.81
CA LYS A 23 -9.08 -25.61 30.77
C LYS A 23 -9.96 -26.73 30.20
N LEU A 24 -10.06 -26.83 28.87
CA LEU A 24 -10.74 -27.92 28.15
C LEU A 24 -9.96 -28.37 26.90
N LEU A 25 -8.63 -28.44 27.01
CA LEU A 25 -7.77 -29.02 25.97
C LEU A 25 -6.74 -29.92 26.64
N ASP A 26 -7.22 -31.01 27.26
CA ASP A 26 -6.39 -32.20 27.44
C ASP A 26 -7.28 -33.45 27.48
N SER A 27 -7.82 -33.79 26.32
CA SER A 27 -8.30 -35.13 26.04
C SER A 27 -8.01 -35.39 24.57
N GLY A 28 -7.06 -36.29 24.29
CA GLY A 28 -6.80 -36.80 22.95
C GLY A 28 -8.06 -37.43 22.39
N ALA A 29 -8.88 -36.63 21.71
CA ALA A 29 -10.02 -37.09 20.95
C ALA A 29 -9.50 -37.65 19.63
N LYS A 30 -9.68 -38.95 19.46
CA LYS A 30 -9.46 -39.70 18.23
C LYS A 30 -9.97 -38.91 17.02
N THR A 31 -9.06 -38.52 16.15
CA THR A 31 -9.29 -37.84 14.86
C THR A 31 -9.92 -38.78 13.80
N SER A 32 -10.66 -39.82 14.21
CA SER A 32 -11.07 -40.93 13.35
C SER A 32 -12.55 -40.93 13.03
N CYS A 33 -13.14 -39.77 12.72
CA CYS A 33 -14.39 -39.69 11.98
C CYS A 33 -14.67 -38.23 11.61
N GLN A 34 -13.84 -37.59 10.78
CA GLN A 34 -14.35 -36.48 9.98
C GLN A 34 -14.85 -37.08 8.68
N LYS A 35 -16.11 -36.84 8.29
CA LYS A 35 -16.47 -36.96 6.87
C LYS A 35 -15.65 -35.88 6.16
N VAL A 36 -14.50 -36.28 5.62
CA VAL A 36 -13.61 -35.41 4.86
C VAL A 36 -14.34 -35.10 3.56
N ASP A 37 -15.04 -33.97 3.51
CA ASP A 37 -15.57 -33.43 2.27
C ASP A 37 -14.39 -32.88 1.46
N SER A 38 -13.72 -33.78 0.73
CA SER A 38 -12.49 -33.48 0.00
C SER A 38 -12.65 -32.29 -0.96
N LYS A 39 -13.81 -32.20 -1.62
CA LYS A 39 -14.17 -31.10 -2.52
C LYS A 39 -14.28 -29.77 -1.78
N PHE A 40 -14.90 -29.76 -0.59
CA PHE A 40 -14.98 -28.54 0.21
C PHE A 40 -13.60 -28.13 0.74
N ASN A 41 -12.79 -29.09 1.19
CA ASN A 41 -11.44 -28.80 1.70
C ASN A 41 -10.55 -28.17 0.63
N GLU A 42 -10.68 -28.60 -0.62
CA GLU A 42 -10.00 -27.97 -1.76
C GLU A 42 -10.45 -26.52 -1.94
N LEU A 43 -11.77 -26.27 -1.97
CA LEU A 43 -12.33 -24.91 -2.07
C LEU A 43 -11.89 -24.01 -0.91
N GLU A 44 -11.89 -24.53 0.32
CA GLU A 44 -11.44 -23.80 1.50
C GLU A 44 -9.94 -23.49 1.41
N SER A 45 -9.12 -24.43 0.91
CA SER A 45 -7.69 -24.22 0.70
C SER A 45 -7.43 -23.13 -0.34
N VAL A 46 -8.11 -23.17 -1.48
CA VAL A 46 -8.01 -22.13 -2.51
C VAL A 46 -8.45 -20.78 -1.93
N PHE A 47 -9.57 -20.74 -1.20
CA PHE A 47 -10.07 -19.52 -0.57
C PHE A 47 -9.07 -18.91 0.41
N ARG A 48 -8.46 -19.72 1.28
CA ARG A 48 -7.45 -19.25 2.24
C ARG A 48 -6.23 -18.66 1.54
N LYS A 49 -5.79 -19.29 0.44
CA LYS A 49 -4.71 -18.77 -0.40
C LYS A 49 -5.11 -17.43 -1.02
N THR A 50 -6.24 -17.35 -1.69
CA THR A 50 -6.75 -16.11 -2.30
C THR A 50 -6.89 -14.99 -1.27
N TYR A 51 -7.42 -15.28 -0.08
CA TYR A 51 -7.54 -14.29 0.99
C TYR A 51 -6.16 -13.77 1.45
N ALA A 52 -5.18 -14.66 1.64
CA ALA A 52 -3.82 -14.27 1.99
C ALA A 52 -3.15 -13.44 0.89
N ASP A 53 -3.34 -13.82 -0.38
CA ASP A 53 -2.78 -13.12 -1.54
C ASP A 53 -3.38 -11.71 -1.67
N VAL A 54 -4.70 -11.54 -1.51
CA VAL A 54 -5.37 -10.23 -1.51
C VAL A 54 -4.89 -9.36 -0.35
N ALA A 55 -4.71 -9.93 0.84
CA ALA A 55 -4.20 -9.19 2.00
C ALA A 55 -2.76 -8.73 1.76
N ALA A 56 -1.89 -9.61 1.27
CA ALA A 56 -0.51 -9.27 0.92
C ALA A 56 -0.45 -8.16 -0.15
N LEU A 57 -1.33 -8.23 -1.15
CA LEU A 57 -1.43 -7.22 -2.21
C LEU A 57 -1.88 -5.86 -1.65
N TYR A 58 -2.89 -5.83 -0.80
CA TYR A 58 -3.34 -4.60 -0.13
C TYR A 58 -2.21 -3.94 0.67
N TYR A 59 -1.50 -4.71 1.49
CA TYR A 59 -0.39 -4.18 2.28
C TYR A 59 0.79 -3.74 1.40
N SER A 60 1.05 -4.44 0.29
CA SER A 60 2.05 -4.02 -0.68
C SER A 60 1.70 -2.64 -1.27
N CYS A 61 0.43 -2.43 -1.64
CA CYS A 61 -0.05 -1.16 -2.17
C CYS A 61 0.03 -0.02 -1.14
N GLU A 62 -0.35 -0.28 0.11
CA GLU A 62 -0.18 0.65 1.24
C GLU A 62 1.29 1.05 1.45
N ASN A 63 2.18 0.06 1.50
CA ASN A 63 3.60 0.30 1.65
C ASN A 63 4.18 1.09 0.47
N HIS A 64 3.76 0.78 -0.75
CA HIS A 64 4.17 1.52 -1.94
C HIS A 64 3.73 2.99 -1.88
N LYS A 65 2.46 3.27 -1.57
CA LYS A 65 1.93 4.63 -1.41
C LYS A 65 2.71 5.41 -0.34
N VAL A 66 2.90 4.82 0.84
CA VAL A 66 3.62 5.45 1.95
C VAL A 66 5.09 5.71 1.59
N ALA A 67 5.76 4.76 0.94
CA ALA A 67 7.14 4.92 0.50
C ALA A 67 7.27 6.05 -0.52
N MET A 68 6.39 6.09 -1.52
CA MET A 68 6.37 7.13 -2.56
C MET A 68 6.10 8.51 -1.97
N LYS A 69 5.06 8.65 -1.14
CA LYS A 69 4.78 9.90 -0.41
C LYS A 69 5.99 10.31 0.44
N SER A 70 6.52 9.40 1.26
CA SER A 70 7.64 9.71 2.14
C SER A 70 8.89 10.13 1.36
N PHE A 71 9.23 9.46 0.27
CA PHE A 71 10.35 9.82 -0.58
C PHE A 71 10.18 11.26 -1.08
N PHE A 72 9.02 11.54 -1.65
CA PHE A 72 8.76 12.79 -2.32
C PHE A 72 8.69 13.99 -1.33
N TYR A 73 7.98 13.87 -0.21
CA TYR A 73 7.95 14.91 0.82
C TYR A 73 9.32 15.17 1.46
N LYS A 74 10.13 14.11 1.65
CA LYS A 74 11.51 14.28 2.13
C LYS A 74 12.38 15.00 1.11
N SER A 75 12.22 14.73 -0.19
CA SER A 75 12.91 15.45 -1.24
C SER A 75 12.56 16.94 -1.25
N ILE A 76 11.28 17.29 -1.06
CA ILE A 76 10.87 18.70 -0.94
C ILE A 76 11.53 19.36 0.27
N ASN A 77 11.43 18.73 1.45
CA ASN A 77 12.01 19.28 2.67
C ASN A 77 13.53 19.48 2.55
N LEU A 78 14.23 18.56 1.89
CA LEU A 78 15.66 18.69 1.62
C LEU A 78 15.96 19.92 0.74
N ILE A 79 15.18 20.13 -0.32
CA ILE A 79 15.34 21.28 -1.21
C ILE A 79 14.98 22.59 -0.50
N GLU A 80 13.97 22.59 0.37
CA GLU A 80 13.64 23.77 1.20
C GLU A 80 14.75 24.12 2.18
N VAL A 81 15.30 23.14 2.90
CA VAL A 81 16.44 23.37 3.81
C VAL A 81 17.62 23.94 3.03
N PHE A 82 17.91 23.38 1.86
CA PHE A 82 18.99 23.86 1.00
C PHE A 82 18.72 25.30 0.53
N ARG A 83 17.48 25.63 0.16
CA ARG A 83 17.05 26.99 -0.19
C ARG A 83 17.29 27.95 0.97
N THR A 84 16.81 27.64 2.17
CA THR A 84 16.97 28.52 3.35
C THR A 84 18.43 28.72 3.72
N THR A 85 19.25 27.68 3.67
CA THR A 85 20.69 27.80 3.97
C THR A 85 21.42 28.70 2.97
N LEU A 86 21.04 28.65 1.68
CA LEU A 86 21.61 29.54 0.67
C LEU A 86 21.14 30.99 0.85
N GLU A 87 19.85 31.20 1.16
CA GLU A 87 19.28 32.54 1.40
C GLU A 87 19.89 33.19 2.65
N ASP A 88 20.00 32.46 3.77
CA ASP A 88 20.63 32.93 5.01
C ASP A 88 22.10 33.31 4.79
N ALA A 89 22.82 32.53 3.96
CA ALA A 89 24.21 32.84 3.64
C ALA A 89 24.34 34.10 2.77
N THR A 90 23.35 34.40 1.91
CA THR A 90 23.35 35.63 1.11
C THR A 90 22.90 36.87 1.90
N ASP A 91 21.90 36.78 2.77
CA ASP A 91 21.38 37.94 3.51
C ASP A 91 22.36 38.45 4.58
N ASN A 92 23.11 37.54 5.21
CA ASN A 92 24.17 37.90 6.17
C ASN A 92 25.37 38.64 5.53
N SER A 93 25.46 38.71 4.20
CA SER A 93 26.52 39.47 3.50
C SER A 93 26.20 40.95 3.28
N HIS A 94 24.99 41.40 3.65
CA HIS A 94 24.52 42.77 3.37
C HIS A 94 24.41 43.71 4.59
N GLU A 95 24.63 43.24 5.82
CA GLU A 95 24.49 44.09 7.04
C GLU A 95 25.78 44.73 7.58
N CYS A 96 26.92 44.64 6.88
CA CYS A 96 28.21 45.16 7.39
C CYS A 96 28.78 46.35 6.59
N PHE A 97 27.96 47.36 6.29
CA PHE A 97 28.49 48.70 5.97
C PHE A 97 27.65 49.81 6.61
N PRO A 98 28.04 50.35 7.79
CA PRO A 98 27.56 51.65 8.20
C PRO A 98 28.06 52.68 7.18
N SER A 99 27.11 53.28 6.45
CA SER A 99 27.35 54.41 5.56
C SER A 99 27.80 55.64 6.36
N PHE A 100 29.09 55.74 6.64
CA PHE A 100 29.72 57.00 7.01
C PHE A 100 31.07 57.12 6.28
N SER A 101 31.05 57.85 5.16
CA SER A 101 32.23 58.58 4.71
C SER A 101 32.59 59.61 5.77
N PRO A 102 33.88 59.75 6.11
CA PRO A 102 34.60 60.90 5.60
C PRO A 102 35.99 60.55 5.05
N GLN A 103 36.47 61.51 4.26
CA GLN A 103 37.62 61.45 3.36
C GLN A 103 38.95 61.00 4.00
N LEU A 104 39.73 60.28 3.19
CA LEU A 104 41.14 59.90 3.40
C LEU A 104 42.05 61.12 3.71
N PRO A 105 43.22 60.86 4.32
CA PRO A 105 44.40 60.84 3.46
C PRO A 105 45.34 59.66 3.71
N PHE A 106 45.72 59.03 2.60
CA PHE A 106 47.00 58.39 2.25
C PHE A 106 47.97 58.03 3.39
N GLY A 107 48.23 56.72 3.54
CA GLY A 107 49.44 56.25 4.21
C GLY A 107 49.44 54.78 4.63
N SER A 108 49.91 53.91 3.71
CA SER A 108 50.56 52.62 3.99
C SER A 108 49.73 51.45 4.56
N ALA A 109 50.22 50.26 4.18
CA ALA A 109 49.83 48.91 4.58
C ALA A 109 48.58 48.32 3.90
N LEU A 110 48.84 47.23 3.18
CA LEU A 110 47.88 46.24 2.69
C LEU A 110 46.76 45.98 3.71
N PRO A 111 45.48 46.04 3.31
CA PRO A 111 44.43 45.42 4.08
C PRO A 111 44.51 43.90 3.86
N GLU A 112 44.81 43.15 4.93
CA GLU A 112 44.45 41.74 5.02
C GLU A 112 42.96 41.59 4.66
N HIS A 113 42.70 40.80 3.62
CA HIS A 113 41.38 40.37 3.19
C HIS A 113 40.65 39.70 4.37
N ARG A 114 39.86 40.47 5.13
CA ARG A 114 38.68 39.92 5.80
C ARG A 114 37.59 39.81 4.76
N LEU A 115 37.70 38.76 3.94
CA LEU A 115 36.58 38.30 3.14
C LEU A 115 35.51 37.78 4.11
N ASP A 116 34.33 38.31 3.88
CA ASP A 116 33.08 37.95 4.51
C ASP A 116 32.87 36.44 4.37
N GLY A 117 32.91 35.70 5.48
CA GLY A 117 32.97 34.23 5.47
C GLY A 117 31.76 33.56 4.80
N SER A 118 30.65 34.26 4.64
CA SER A 118 29.44 33.78 3.95
C SER A 118 29.61 33.79 2.42
N ALA A 119 30.19 34.85 1.85
CA ALA A 119 30.53 34.95 0.43
C ALA A 119 31.61 33.92 0.06
N GLU A 120 32.55 33.68 0.97
CA GLU A 120 33.61 32.68 0.80
C GLU A 120 33.04 31.24 0.84
N ILE A 121 32.06 30.94 1.71
CA ILE A 121 31.38 29.64 1.74
C ILE A 121 30.57 29.38 0.46
N LEU A 122 29.85 30.39 -0.07
CA LEU A 122 29.13 30.26 -1.35
C LEU A 122 30.10 30.11 -2.52
N GLU A 123 31.15 30.94 -2.60
CA GLU A 123 32.18 30.81 -3.63
C GLU A 123 32.89 29.46 -3.55
N GLN A 124 33.18 28.97 -2.35
CA GLN A 124 33.84 27.69 -2.13
C GLN A 124 32.87 26.51 -2.39
N PHE A 125 31.56 26.66 -2.12
CA PHE A 125 30.54 25.71 -2.57
C PHE A 125 30.47 25.66 -4.10
N TYR A 126 30.40 26.80 -4.79
CA TYR A 126 30.39 26.85 -6.26
C TYR A 126 31.71 26.34 -6.88
N ALA A 127 32.84 26.65 -6.25
CA ALA A 127 34.16 26.16 -6.67
C ALA A 127 34.33 24.65 -6.44
N ASN A 128 33.89 24.12 -5.30
CA ASN A 128 33.98 22.70 -4.95
C ASN A 128 32.94 21.83 -5.67
N SER A 129 31.80 22.41 -6.06
CA SER A 129 30.76 21.71 -6.82
C SER A 129 31.08 21.59 -8.32
N GLY A 130 32.16 22.22 -8.80
CA GLY A 130 32.54 22.21 -10.21
C GLY A 130 31.58 23.01 -11.10
N LEU A 131 30.73 23.86 -10.50
CA LEU A 131 29.78 24.70 -11.22
C LEU A 131 30.54 25.90 -11.80
N THR A 132 30.77 25.90 -13.12
CA THR A 132 31.39 27.05 -13.81
C THR A 132 30.58 28.33 -13.61
N TYR A 133 31.21 29.51 -13.74
CA TYR A 133 30.62 30.85 -13.55
C TYR A 133 29.30 31.09 -14.34
N ARG A 134 29.02 30.28 -15.39
CA ARG A 134 27.76 30.27 -16.16
C ARG A 134 26.57 29.59 -15.46
N LEU A 135 26.77 28.90 -14.34
CA LEU A 135 25.73 28.26 -13.53
C LEU A 135 25.27 29.12 -12.35
N ARG A 136 25.73 30.39 -12.25
CA ARG A 136 25.22 31.39 -11.29
C ARG A 136 23.73 31.72 -11.49
N ASP A 137 23.12 31.30 -12.60
CA ASP A 137 21.67 31.41 -12.87
C ASP A 137 20.85 30.25 -12.25
N PHE A 138 21.41 29.45 -11.35
CA PHE A 138 20.67 28.41 -10.65
C PHE A 138 19.70 29.04 -9.63
N CYS A 139 18.40 29.03 -9.95
CA CYS A 139 17.39 29.60 -9.08
C CYS A 139 16.75 28.51 -8.21
N ILE A 140 17.30 28.28 -7.01
CA ILE A 140 16.77 27.30 -6.05
C ILE A 140 15.30 27.56 -5.69
N SER A 141 14.90 28.83 -5.60
CA SER A 141 13.51 29.23 -5.33
C SER A 141 12.56 28.84 -6.48
N ARG A 142 13.05 28.80 -7.72
CA ARG A 142 12.29 28.28 -8.87
C ARG A 142 12.15 26.76 -8.80
N LEU A 143 13.22 26.04 -8.45
CA LEU A 143 13.17 24.58 -8.27
C LEU A 143 12.17 24.21 -7.16
N SER A 144 12.25 24.87 -6.01
CA SER A 144 11.30 24.75 -4.90
C SER A 144 9.85 24.92 -5.38
N LYS A 145 9.52 26.03 -6.06
CA LYS A 145 8.18 26.26 -6.62
C LYS A 145 7.73 25.14 -7.57
N GLN A 146 8.61 24.68 -8.46
CA GLN A 146 8.31 23.58 -9.38
C GLN A 146 8.06 22.26 -8.62
N MET A 147 8.80 21.99 -7.55
CA MET A 147 8.59 20.83 -6.68
C MET A 147 7.22 20.87 -5.98
N TYR A 148 6.77 22.04 -5.51
CA TYR A 148 5.41 22.18 -4.97
C TYR A 148 4.31 21.93 -6.00
N VAL A 149 4.50 22.35 -7.26
CA VAL A 149 3.52 22.10 -8.32
C VAL A 149 3.38 20.60 -8.60
N ILE A 150 4.50 19.88 -8.76
CA ILE A 150 4.45 18.43 -8.94
C ILE A 150 3.95 17.71 -7.68
N ALA A 151 4.22 18.24 -6.47
CA ALA A 151 3.66 17.72 -5.23
C ALA A 151 2.14 17.67 -5.23
N LYS A 152 1.52 18.79 -5.61
CA LYS A 152 0.07 18.90 -5.66
C LYS A 152 -0.53 17.88 -6.62
N ARG A 153 0.05 17.78 -7.82
CA ARG A 153 -0.37 16.78 -8.82
C ARG A 153 -0.22 15.34 -8.31
N LEU A 154 0.89 15.04 -7.63
CA LEU A 154 1.10 13.70 -7.07
C LEU A 154 0.13 13.39 -5.94
N GLU A 155 -0.29 14.38 -5.15
CA GLU A 155 -1.31 14.18 -4.12
C GLU A 155 -2.64 13.76 -4.74
N ASP A 156 -3.06 14.41 -5.84
CA ASP A 156 -4.24 14.01 -6.61
C ASP A 156 -4.09 12.58 -7.15
N ASP A 157 -2.91 12.22 -7.66
CA ASP A 157 -2.61 10.87 -8.13
C ASP A 157 -2.62 9.82 -7.00
N PHE A 158 -2.16 10.17 -5.79
CA PHE A 158 -2.21 9.30 -4.64
C PHE A 158 -3.63 9.12 -4.09
N GLN A 159 -4.47 10.15 -4.16
CA GLN A 159 -5.90 10.01 -3.84
C GLN A 159 -6.58 9.06 -4.82
N PHE A 160 -6.28 9.21 -6.11
CA PHE A 160 -6.78 8.27 -7.13
C PHE A 160 -6.27 6.84 -6.89
N PHE A 161 -5.01 6.67 -6.49
CA PHE A 161 -4.48 5.37 -6.10
C PHE A 161 -5.22 4.78 -4.90
N GLU A 162 -5.53 5.59 -3.89
CA GLU A 162 -6.29 5.16 -2.72
C GLU A 162 -7.70 4.67 -3.09
N TYR A 163 -8.47 5.50 -3.80
CA TYR A 163 -9.84 5.16 -4.18
C TYR A 163 -9.93 4.06 -5.26
N GLY A 164 -9.02 4.06 -6.23
CA GLY A 164 -9.06 3.16 -7.39
C GLY A 164 -8.37 1.82 -7.15
N VAL A 165 -7.39 1.77 -6.24
CA VAL A 165 -6.56 0.57 -6.02
C VAL A 165 -6.75 0.02 -4.61
N GLN A 166 -6.66 0.84 -3.56
CA GLN A 166 -6.60 0.35 -2.19
C GLN A 166 -7.97 0.05 -1.59
N ASP A 167 -8.91 0.98 -1.72
CA ASP A 167 -10.28 0.82 -1.19
C ASP A 167 -11.00 -0.41 -1.76
N PRO A 168 -10.93 -0.70 -3.08
CA PRO A 168 -11.54 -1.92 -3.62
C PRO A 168 -10.97 -3.19 -2.98
N LEU A 169 -9.65 -3.27 -2.77
CA LEU A 169 -9.03 -4.41 -2.08
C LEU A 169 -9.51 -4.50 -0.62
N LYS A 170 -9.67 -3.36 0.06
CA LYS A 170 -10.20 -3.31 1.44
C LYS A 170 -11.63 -3.83 1.53
N GLU A 171 -12.49 -3.53 0.55
CA GLU A 171 -13.83 -4.09 0.48
C GLU A 171 -13.81 -5.60 0.22
N ILE A 172 -12.94 -6.09 -0.66
CA ILE A 172 -12.75 -7.54 -0.86
C ILE A 172 -12.30 -8.23 0.43
N LEU A 173 -11.40 -7.63 1.21
CA LEU A 173 -10.99 -8.17 2.51
C LEU A 173 -12.16 -8.31 3.50
N LYS A 174 -13.13 -7.37 3.49
CA LYS A 174 -14.35 -7.49 4.31
C LYS A 174 -15.24 -8.66 3.86
N VAL A 175 -15.35 -8.87 2.55
CA VAL A 175 -16.06 -10.03 1.98
C VAL A 175 -15.37 -11.33 2.40
N CYS A 176 -14.04 -11.42 2.24
CA CYS A 176 -13.25 -12.57 2.69
C CYS A 176 -13.40 -12.85 4.19
N SER A 177 -13.39 -11.81 5.03
CA SER A 177 -13.63 -11.95 6.47
C SER A 177 -15.03 -12.51 6.77
N SER A 178 -16.04 -12.08 6.02
CA SER A 178 -17.41 -12.61 6.15
C SER A 178 -17.52 -14.07 5.74
N ILE A 179 -16.92 -14.46 4.61
CA ILE A 179 -16.85 -15.85 4.18
C ILE A 179 -16.11 -16.71 5.22
N SER A 180 -14.99 -16.22 5.75
CA SER A 180 -14.20 -16.91 6.78
C SER A 180 -15.03 -17.21 8.04
N ARG A 181 -15.89 -16.27 8.47
CA ARG A 181 -16.81 -16.48 9.59
C ARG A 181 -17.83 -17.60 9.31
N ILE A 182 -18.35 -17.68 8.09
CA ILE A 182 -19.30 -18.72 7.69
C ILE A 182 -18.61 -20.08 7.62
N ILE A 183 -17.37 -20.15 7.11
CA ILE A 183 -16.53 -21.36 7.13
C ILE A 183 -16.32 -21.84 8.57
N ALA A 184 -16.00 -20.94 9.50
CA ALA A 184 -15.85 -21.28 10.92
C ALA A 184 -17.16 -21.82 11.52
N ALA A 185 -18.31 -21.20 11.19
CA ALA A 185 -19.62 -21.68 11.63
C ALA A 185 -19.95 -23.07 11.06
N ARG A 186 -19.62 -23.34 9.80
CA ARG A 186 -19.75 -24.67 9.16
C ARG A 186 -18.88 -25.71 9.86
N ASN A 187 -17.64 -25.36 10.19
CA ASN A 187 -16.73 -26.27 10.88
C ASN A 187 -17.21 -26.58 12.31
N ALA A 188 -17.76 -25.59 13.02
CA ALA A 188 -18.40 -25.82 14.32
C ALA A 188 -19.64 -26.74 14.20
N ALA A 189 -20.49 -26.54 13.19
CA ALA A 189 -21.64 -27.40 12.93
C ALA A 189 -21.22 -28.85 12.58
N ASN A 190 -20.11 -29.03 11.85
CA ASN A 190 -19.56 -30.36 11.56
C ASN A 190 -19.09 -31.07 12.85
N VAL A 191 -18.39 -30.35 13.74
CA VAL A 191 -17.94 -30.90 15.03
C VAL A 191 -19.14 -31.31 15.89
N GLU A 192 -20.17 -30.46 15.96
CA GLU A 192 -21.44 -30.76 16.66
C GLU A 192 -22.11 -32.03 16.10
N LEU A 193 -22.20 -32.14 14.77
CA LEU A 193 -22.76 -33.30 14.08
C LEU A 193 -22.00 -34.59 14.41
N MET A 194 -20.66 -34.56 14.40
CA MET A 194 -19.86 -35.75 14.71
C MET A 194 -19.99 -36.14 16.19
N ALA A 195 -20.00 -35.18 17.12
CA ALA A 195 -20.21 -35.45 18.54
C ALA A 195 -21.57 -36.14 18.81
N ILE A 196 -22.63 -35.73 18.11
CA ILE A 196 -23.94 -36.39 18.22
C ILE A 196 -23.90 -37.81 17.65
N LYS A 197 -23.23 -38.02 16.51
CA LYS A 197 -23.06 -39.36 15.91
C LYS A 197 -22.29 -40.30 16.82
N ASP A 198 -21.20 -39.83 17.42
CA ASP A 198 -20.41 -40.61 18.37
C ASP A 198 -21.26 -40.99 19.59
N SER A 199 -22.03 -40.04 20.14
CA SER A 199 -22.95 -40.31 21.26
C SER A 199 -24.06 -41.31 20.92
N ILE A 200 -24.56 -41.31 19.68
CA ILE A 200 -25.53 -42.31 19.21
C ILE A 200 -24.85 -43.68 19.08
N SER A 201 -23.67 -43.74 18.47
CA SER A 201 -22.90 -44.99 18.30
C SER A 201 -22.57 -45.64 19.65
N GLU A 202 -22.14 -44.86 20.65
CA GLU A 202 -21.90 -45.33 22.01
C GLU A 202 -23.18 -45.91 22.65
N GLN A 203 -24.32 -45.25 22.45
CA GLN A 203 -25.61 -45.73 22.95
C GLN A 203 -26.05 -47.01 22.26
N GLU A 204 -25.79 -47.16 20.97
CA GLU A 204 -26.11 -48.37 20.21
C GLU A 204 -25.29 -49.57 20.68
N GLN A 205 -23.99 -49.38 20.96
CA GLN A 205 -23.14 -50.40 21.57
C GLN A 205 -23.69 -50.84 22.95
N LEU A 206 -24.00 -49.88 23.83
CA LEU A 206 -24.57 -50.15 25.15
C LEU A 206 -25.97 -50.82 25.13
N LEU A 207 -26.69 -50.72 24.02
CA LEU A 207 -27.98 -51.37 23.81
C LEU A 207 -27.83 -52.80 23.27
N GLN A 208 -26.78 -53.08 22.50
CA GLN A 208 -26.44 -54.45 22.08
C GLN A 208 -25.99 -55.31 23.26
N ASP A 209 -25.27 -54.73 24.22
CA ASP A 209 -24.74 -55.45 25.39
C ASP A 209 -25.80 -55.77 26.46
N VAL A 210 -26.92 -55.05 26.51
CA VAL A 210 -27.99 -55.23 27.52
C VAL A 210 -29.38 -55.16 26.87
N PRO A 211 -30.00 -56.30 26.52
CA PRO A 211 -31.25 -56.37 25.74
C PRO A 211 -32.49 -55.79 26.44
N SER A 212 -32.48 -55.69 27.77
CA SER A 212 -33.59 -55.12 28.54
C SER A 212 -33.52 -53.59 28.56
N ALA A 213 -33.91 -52.98 27.44
CA ALA A 213 -33.89 -51.53 27.28
C ALA A 213 -35.00 -50.86 28.12
N SER A 214 -34.62 -50.25 29.24
CA SER A 214 -35.49 -49.34 30.01
C SER A 214 -36.12 -48.28 29.09
N TYR A 215 -37.40 -47.96 29.31
CA TYR A 215 -38.14 -46.88 28.63
C TYR A 215 -37.33 -45.57 28.53
N LYS A 216 -36.52 -45.26 29.55
CA LYS A 216 -35.61 -44.10 29.58
C LYS A 216 -34.55 -44.13 28.46
N LYS A 217 -33.97 -45.30 28.14
CA LYS A 217 -32.97 -45.46 27.06
C LYS A 217 -33.61 -45.23 25.68
N ARG A 218 -34.84 -45.72 25.45
CA ARG A 218 -35.58 -45.48 24.20
C ARG A 218 -35.94 -44.01 24.00
N HIS A 219 -36.33 -43.31 25.07
CA HIS A 219 -36.66 -41.89 24.98
C HIS A 219 -35.42 -41.02 24.71
N LYS A 220 -34.29 -41.33 25.33
CA LYS A 220 -32.99 -40.68 25.05
C LYS A 220 -32.54 -40.86 23.60
N ARG A 221 -32.73 -42.05 23.02
CA ARG A 221 -32.45 -42.31 21.60
C ARG A 221 -33.28 -41.43 20.68
N LYS A 222 -34.61 -41.40 20.88
CA LYS A 222 -35.52 -40.56 20.08
C LYS A 222 -35.15 -39.07 20.13
N TYR A 223 -34.73 -38.58 21.31
CA TYR A 223 -34.25 -37.22 21.47
C TYR A 223 -32.94 -36.96 20.69
N ASN A 224 -32.00 -37.90 20.74
CA ASN A 224 -30.75 -37.82 19.97
C ASN A 224 -30.99 -37.89 18.46
N ASP A 225 -31.98 -38.66 17.99
CA ASP A 225 -32.35 -38.72 16.57
C ASP A 225 -32.86 -37.36 16.05
N VAL A 226 -33.66 -36.65 16.86
CA VAL A 226 -34.11 -35.29 16.54
C VAL A 226 -32.92 -34.34 16.46
N LYS A 227 -32.04 -34.36 17.47
CA LYS A 227 -30.80 -33.56 17.45
C LYS A 227 -29.89 -33.85 16.26
N LEU A 228 -29.76 -35.13 15.90
CA LEU A 228 -28.97 -35.54 14.75
C LEU A 228 -29.54 -34.95 13.47
N LYS A 229 -30.87 -34.99 13.30
CA LYS A 229 -31.55 -34.40 12.14
C LYS A 229 -31.33 -32.89 12.07
N ASP A 230 -31.46 -32.18 13.19
CA ASP A 230 -31.26 -30.74 13.25
C ASP A 230 -29.81 -30.35 12.94
N ALA A 231 -28.83 -31.04 13.54
CA ALA A 231 -27.41 -30.82 13.30
C ALA A 231 -27.01 -31.15 11.85
N THR A 232 -27.58 -32.23 11.27
CA THR A 232 -27.37 -32.60 9.87
C THR A 232 -27.90 -31.51 8.95
N THR A 233 -29.13 -31.04 9.18
CA THR A 233 -29.76 -29.99 8.37
C THR A 233 -28.95 -28.69 8.44
N LYS A 234 -28.53 -28.27 9.63
CA LYS A 234 -27.70 -27.08 9.84
C LYS A 234 -26.36 -27.18 9.10
N PHE A 235 -25.69 -28.33 9.20
CA PHE A 235 -24.43 -28.57 8.48
C PHE A 235 -24.64 -28.56 6.96
N ASP A 236 -25.64 -29.27 6.45
CA ASP A 236 -25.91 -29.38 5.02
C ASP A 236 -26.26 -28.03 4.38
N VAL A 237 -27.07 -27.22 5.05
CA VAL A 237 -27.41 -25.85 4.61
C VAL A 237 -26.14 -25.00 4.50
N LEU A 238 -25.29 -24.97 5.54
CA LEU A 238 -24.05 -24.20 5.52
C LEU A 238 -23.06 -24.72 4.48
N ASN A 239 -22.96 -26.04 4.33
CA ASN A 239 -22.04 -26.67 3.38
C ASN A 239 -22.46 -26.41 1.93
N SER A 240 -23.75 -26.48 1.61
CA SER A 240 -24.27 -26.15 0.28
C SER A 240 -24.07 -24.67 -0.03
N LEU A 241 -24.50 -23.79 0.90
CA LEU A 241 -24.36 -22.35 0.77
C LEU A 241 -22.91 -21.93 0.49
N LEU A 242 -21.94 -22.49 1.23
CA LEU A 242 -20.54 -22.18 1.02
C LEU A 242 -20.01 -22.69 -0.31
N LYS A 243 -20.41 -23.88 -0.78
CA LYS A 243 -19.96 -24.42 -2.07
C LYS A 243 -20.38 -23.50 -3.22
N ASP A 244 -21.64 -23.05 -3.20
CA ASP A 244 -22.18 -22.18 -4.24
C ASP A 244 -21.58 -20.77 -4.17
N ASN A 245 -21.45 -20.22 -2.96
CA ASN A 245 -20.90 -18.89 -2.74
C ASN A 245 -19.39 -18.82 -3.01
N LEU A 246 -18.61 -19.84 -2.66
CA LEU A 246 -17.17 -19.86 -2.94
C LEU A 246 -16.91 -19.93 -4.44
N ARG A 247 -17.66 -20.74 -5.18
CA ARG A 247 -17.56 -20.78 -6.65
C ARG A 247 -17.89 -19.42 -7.27
N SER A 248 -18.96 -18.80 -6.80
CA SER A 248 -19.37 -17.46 -7.28
C SER A 248 -18.33 -16.40 -6.92
N PHE A 249 -17.77 -16.48 -5.71
CA PHE A 249 -16.70 -15.59 -5.24
C PHE A 249 -15.46 -15.69 -6.13
N PHE A 250 -14.98 -16.89 -6.48
CA PHE A 250 -13.81 -17.03 -7.35
C PHE A 250 -14.03 -16.44 -8.74
N ASN A 251 -15.19 -16.70 -9.36
CA ASN A 251 -15.51 -16.09 -10.65
C ASN A 251 -15.54 -14.56 -10.58
N LEU A 252 -16.08 -13.98 -9.50
CA LEU A 252 -16.09 -12.53 -9.29
C LEU A 252 -14.68 -11.99 -9.03
N MET A 253 -13.85 -12.74 -8.31
CA MET A 253 -12.46 -12.37 -8.05
C MET A 253 -11.62 -12.33 -9.33
N ASP A 254 -11.80 -13.29 -10.24
CA ASP A 254 -11.06 -13.28 -11.51
C ASP A 254 -11.36 -12.02 -12.32
N ASN A 255 -12.65 -11.68 -12.47
CA ASN A 255 -13.09 -10.45 -13.15
C ASN A 255 -12.61 -9.18 -12.42
N PHE A 256 -12.69 -9.18 -11.09
CA PHE A 256 -12.23 -8.07 -10.27
C PHE A 256 -10.73 -7.83 -10.47
N MET A 257 -9.90 -8.88 -10.41
CA MET A 257 -8.46 -8.76 -10.51
C MET A 257 -8.01 -8.26 -11.89
N GLU A 258 -8.72 -8.62 -12.95
CA GLU A 258 -8.45 -8.11 -14.29
C GLU A 258 -8.64 -6.59 -14.37
N GLU A 259 -9.79 -6.08 -13.92
CA GLU A 259 -10.08 -4.64 -13.93
C GLU A 259 -9.23 -3.86 -12.94
N TRP A 260 -9.05 -4.41 -11.73
CA TRP A 260 -8.20 -3.84 -10.70
C TRP A 260 -6.76 -3.69 -11.19
N PHE A 261 -6.21 -4.70 -11.88
CA PHE A 261 -4.85 -4.66 -12.40
C PHE A 261 -4.66 -3.54 -13.42
N LYS A 262 -5.64 -3.34 -14.32
CA LYS A 262 -5.62 -2.22 -15.28
C LYS A 262 -5.52 -0.89 -14.53
N ILE A 263 -6.40 -0.64 -13.55
CA ILE A 263 -6.39 0.60 -12.76
C ILE A 263 -5.07 0.79 -12.00
N TYR A 264 -4.58 -0.26 -11.34
CA TYR A 264 -3.30 -0.25 -10.64
C TYR A 264 -2.13 0.11 -11.57
N TYR A 265 -2.06 -0.56 -12.72
CA TYR A 265 -1.00 -0.36 -13.70
C TYR A 265 -1.01 1.08 -14.24
N PHE A 266 -2.18 1.60 -14.63
CA PHE A 266 -2.30 2.97 -15.15
C PHE A 266 -1.96 4.03 -14.13
N THR A 267 -2.44 3.86 -12.90
CA THR A 267 -2.14 4.83 -11.85
C THR A 267 -0.64 4.89 -11.56
N THR A 268 0.01 3.73 -11.53
CA THR A 268 1.46 3.61 -11.32
C THR A 268 2.26 4.26 -12.45
N ILE A 269 1.87 4.03 -13.70
CA ILE A 269 2.48 4.69 -14.87
C ILE A 269 2.26 6.19 -14.82
N ARG A 270 1.06 6.66 -14.49
CA ARG A 270 0.74 8.09 -14.45
C ARG A 270 1.62 8.82 -13.43
N ILE A 271 1.80 8.24 -12.24
CA ILE A 271 2.69 8.75 -11.20
C ILE A 271 4.14 8.79 -11.70
N SER A 272 4.61 7.68 -12.28
CA SER A 272 5.98 7.56 -12.79
C SER A 272 6.27 8.54 -13.93
N TYR A 273 5.32 8.70 -14.85
CA TYR A 273 5.38 9.67 -15.94
C TYR A 273 5.41 11.11 -15.43
N ALA A 274 4.56 11.44 -14.45
CA ALA A 274 4.55 12.78 -13.85
C ALA A 274 5.92 13.13 -13.24
N LEU A 275 6.53 12.18 -12.51
CA LEU A 275 7.86 12.31 -11.94
C LEU A 275 8.97 12.42 -13.00
N TYR A 276 8.90 11.57 -14.03
CA TYR A 276 9.85 11.58 -15.14
C TYR A 276 9.76 12.89 -15.94
N HIS A 277 8.56 13.32 -16.28
CA HIS A 277 8.33 14.57 -16.97
C HIS A 277 8.83 15.77 -16.14
N PHE A 278 8.60 15.76 -14.82
CA PHE A 278 9.15 16.79 -13.93
C PHE A 278 10.68 16.81 -13.96
N SER A 279 11.34 15.65 -13.81
CA SER A 279 12.80 15.58 -13.82
C SER A 279 13.40 16.02 -15.17
N TRP A 280 12.67 15.82 -16.26
CA TRP A 280 13.08 16.27 -17.59
C TRP A 280 12.80 17.75 -17.86
N THR A 281 11.67 18.28 -17.39
CA THR A 281 11.25 19.66 -17.73
C THR A 281 11.73 20.70 -16.74
N SER A 282 12.21 20.32 -15.56
CA SER A 282 12.88 21.23 -14.64
C SER A 282 14.34 21.42 -15.04
N PRO A 283 14.73 22.58 -15.61
CA PRO A 283 16.12 22.84 -15.98
C PRO A 283 17.03 22.89 -14.75
N GLU A 284 16.51 23.36 -13.61
CA GLU A 284 17.26 23.40 -12.35
C GLU A 284 17.51 21.99 -11.80
N PHE A 285 16.49 21.11 -11.86
CA PHE A 285 16.68 19.71 -11.50
C PHE A 285 17.69 19.02 -12.42
N LYS A 286 17.62 19.26 -13.73
CA LYS A 286 18.60 18.73 -14.71
C LYS A 286 20.03 19.17 -14.38
N ARG A 287 20.24 20.43 -14.04
CA ARG A 287 21.56 20.97 -13.67
C ARG A 287 22.13 20.25 -12.45
N ILE A 288 21.32 19.91 -11.45
CA ILE A 288 21.75 19.15 -10.27
C ILE A 288 21.96 17.66 -10.59
N ALA A 289 21.03 17.04 -11.31
CA ALA A 289 21.05 15.60 -11.55
C ALA A 289 22.11 15.15 -12.56
N PHE A 290 22.47 15.99 -13.53
CA PHE A 290 23.34 15.63 -14.65
C PHE A 290 24.69 16.37 -14.67
N THR A 291 25.06 17.08 -13.61
CA THR A 291 26.28 17.91 -13.55
C THR A 291 27.58 17.12 -13.75
N LYS A 292 27.61 15.83 -13.39
CA LYS A 292 28.79 14.97 -13.57
C LYS A 292 28.90 14.30 -14.95
N LEU A 293 27.86 14.38 -15.79
CA LEU A 293 27.87 13.79 -17.13
C LEU A 293 28.49 14.70 -18.21
N HIS A 294 28.78 15.96 -17.86
CA HIS A 294 29.30 16.96 -18.81
C HIS A 294 30.84 17.10 -18.85
N HIS A 295 31.60 16.31 -18.07
CA HIS A 295 33.08 16.39 -18.05
C HIS A 295 33.82 15.24 -18.73
N SER A 296 33.10 14.28 -19.29
CA SER A 296 33.67 13.25 -20.16
C SER A 296 33.00 13.36 -21.52
N GLN A 297 33.69 14.03 -22.45
CA GLN A 297 33.46 14.08 -23.90
C GLN A 297 32.01 14.24 -24.40
N GLU A 298 31.81 15.27 -25.22
CA GLU A 298 30.75 15.39 -26.21
C GLU A 298 30.11 14.06 -26.64
N SER A 299 29.11 13.65 -25.88
CA SER A 299 28.05 12.75 -26.27
C SER A 299 26.82 13.46 -25.75
N SER A 300 26.15 14.15 -26.67
CA SER A 300 24.93 14.86 -26.34
C SER A 300 23.97 13.85 -25.72
N ILE A 301 23.68 13.99 -24.43
CA ILE A 301 22.54 13.35 -23.75
C ILE A 301 21.21 14.01 -24.20
N SER A 302 21.22 14.55 -25.42
CA SER A 302 20.13 14.38 -26.37
C SER A 302 20.26 13.01 -27.03
N ASP A 303 20.43 11.95 -26.23
CA ASP A 303 20.29 10.60 -26.75
C ASP A 303 18.80 10.43 -27.02
N ASN A 304 18.42 10.82 -28.24
CA ASN A 304 17.24 10.35 -28.92
C ASN A 304 17.08 8.84 -28.74
N HIS A 305 18.15 8.10 -28.46
CA HIS A 305 18.15 6.68 -28.13
C HIS A 305 17.46 6.31 -26.81
N ILE A 306 17.62 7.09 -25.71
CA ILE A 306 16.91 6.81 -24.45
C ILE A 306 15.46 7.24 -24.55
N LEU A 307 15.22 8.39 -25.18
CA LEU A 307 13.88 8.90 -25.45
C LEU A 307 13.13 7.98 -26.43
N SER A 308 13.79 7.50 -27.49
CA SER A 308 13.24 6.53 -28.43
C SER A 308 13.11 5.16 -27.80
N ALA A 309 13.98 4.75 -26.87
CA ALA A 309 13.81 3.48 -26.16
C ALA A 309 12.61 3.56 -25.21
N PHE A 310 12.46 4.67 -24.47
CA PHE A 310 11.30 4.90 -23.62
C PHE A 310 10.00 4.96 -24.43
N HIS A 311 9.94 5.75 -25.51
CA HIS A 311 8.78 5.80 -26.41
C HIS A 311 8.56 4.50 -27.17
N ALA A 312 9.60 3.82 -27.67
CA ALA A 312 9.44 2.51 -28.32
C ALA A 312 8.88 1.46 -27.35
N GLN A 313 9.25 1.53 -26.07
CA GLN A 313 8.83 0.55 -25.08
C GLN A 313 7.47 0.92 -24.43
N HIS A 314 7.16 2.21 -24.30
CA HIS A 314 5.98 2.68 -23.57
C HIS A 314 4.91 3.33 -24.45
N ASP A 315 5.18 3.80 -25.66
CA ASP A 315 4.13 4.28 -26.59
C ASP A 315 3.41 3.12 -27.26
N ILE A 316 4.06 1.95 -27.40
CA ILE A 316 3.37 0.72 -27.80
C ILE A 316 2.37 0.35 -26.71
N VAL A 317 2.79 0.42 -25.44
CA VAL A 317 1.91 0.21 -24.30
C VAL A 317 0.81 1.26 -24.28
N ALA A 318 1.12 2.56 -24.37
CA ALA A 318 0.12 3.63 -24.37
C ALA A 318 -0.91 3.51 -25.51
N ARG A 319 -0.51 3.04 -26.71
CA ARG A 319 -1.44 2.78 -27.82
C ARG A 319 -2.29 1.53 -27.62
N GLU A 320 -1.72 0.45 -27.09
CA GLU A 320 -2.47 -0.73 -26.67
C GLU A 320 -3.50 -0.35 -25.61
N VAL A 321 -3.11 0.51 -24.68
CA VAL A 321 -3.94 1.05 -23.61
C VAL A 321 -5.10 1.89 -24.13
N ASP A 322 -4.84 2.78 -25.09
CA ASP A 322 -5.90 3.52 -25.78
C ASP A 322 -6.82 2.57 -26.58
N SER A 323 -6.26 1.47 -27.11
CA SER A 323 -7.01 0.44 -27.85
C SER A 323 -7.85 -0.47 -26.96
N LEU A 324 -7.56 -0.55 -25.65
CA LEU A 324 -8.38 -1.27 -24.68
C LEU A 324 -9.77 -0.64 -24.48
N THR A 325 -10.08 0.48 -25.16
CA THR A 325 -11.38 1.17 -25.10
C THR A 325 -11.84 1.30 -23.66
N ILE A 326 -10.96 1.79 -22.78
CA ILE A 326 -11.35 2.19 -21.43
C ILE A 326 -12.08 3.53 -21.56
N THR A 327 -13.18 3.53 -22.30
CA THR A 327 -14.02 4.68 -22.65
C THR A 327 -14.62 5.38 -21.43
N ARG A 328 -14.45 4.80 -20.23
CA ARG A 328 -14.90 5.38 -18.97
C ARG A 328 -13.77 5.78 -18.03
N PHE A 329 -12.49 5.69 -18.44
CA PHE A 329 -11.41 6.14 -17.57
C PHE A 329 -11.45 7.65 -17.37
N THR A 330 -11.68 8.41 -18.45
CA THR A 330 -11.86 9.86 -18.41
C THR A 330 -13.11 10.23 -17.60
N ASP A 331 -14.25 9.58 -17.86
CA ASP A 331 -15.48 9.79 -17.08
C ASP A 331 -15.32 9.44 -15.59
N PHE A 332 -14.61 8.36 -15.28
CA PHE A 332 -14.27 7.97 -13.90
C PHE A 332 -13.34 8.98 -13.25
N TYR A 333 -12.28 9.39 -13.95
CA TYR A 333 -11.32 10.40 -13.49
C TYR A 333 -11.99 11.75 -13.22
N ASP A 334 -12.85 12.19 -14.14
CA ASP A 334 -13.66 13.40 -14.00
C ASP A 334 -14.68 13.25 -12.87
N SER A 335 -15.29 12.08 -12.68
CA SER A 335 -16.22 11.86 -11.57
C SER A 335 -15.54 11.94 -10.21
N VAL A 336 -14.31 11.40 -10.07
CA VAL A 336 -13.54 11.40 -8.83
C VAL A 336 -12.93 12.76 -8.53
N THR A 337 -12.45 13.48 -9.55
CA THR A 337 -11.88 14.83 -9.40
C THR A 337 -12.95 15.91 -9.24
N ASN A 338 -14.17 15.71 -9.76
CA ASN A 338 -15.28 16.65 -9.57
C ASN A 338 -16.08 16.39 -8.28
N THR A 339 -16.06 15.18 -7.70
CA THR A 339 -16.69 14.93 -6.39
C THR A 339 -15.87 15.46 -5.20
N THR A 340 -14.60 15.82 -5.39
CA THR A 340 -13.78 16.48 -4.37
C THR A 340 -13.92 18.01 -4.37
N VAL A 341 -14.76 18.58 -5.25
CA VAL A 341 -15.17 20.00 -5.21
C VAL A 341 -16.39 20.17 -4.28
N ASP A 342 -16.35 19.57 -3.10
CA ASP A 342 -17.08 20.10 -1.96
C ASP A 342 -16.07 20.61 -0.93
N LYS A 343 -16.11 21.94 -0.80
CA LYS A 343 -15.11 22.80 -0.19
C LYS A 343 -14.78 22.36 1.23
N THR A 344 -13.49 22.19 1.52
CA THR A 344 -12.96 22.39 2.87
C THR A 344 -11.97 23.57 2.87
N PRO A 345 -12.10 24.50 3.83
CA PRO A 345 -11.41 25.79 3.80
C PRO A 345 -9.97 25.63 4.32
N ILE A 346 -9.00 25.58 3.41
CA ILE A 346 -7.59 25.87 3.72
C ILE A 346 -7.33 27.35 3.38
N GLU A 347 -8.08 28.25 4.04
CA GLU A 347 -7.85 29.71 3.98
C GLU A 347 -7.73 30.34 5.38
N LEU A 348 -7.55 29.54 6.45
CA LEU A 348 -7.43 30.06 7.83
C LEU A 348 -6.01 29.95 8.45
N PHE A 349 -4.96 29.81 7.64
CA PHE A 349 -3.58 29.80 8.16
C PHE A 349 -2.65 30.85 7.54
N LEU A 350 -3.18 31.84 6.81
CA LEU A 350 -2.41 32.99 6.33
C LEU A 350 -3.16 34.31 6.55
N SER A 351 -3.46 34.61 7.81
CA SER A 351 -3.74 35.96 8.31
C SER A 351 -2.92 36.24 9.56
#